data_AF-A0A371G8E4-F1
#
_entry.id   AF-A0A371G8E4-F1
#
_cell.length_a   1.000
_cell.length_b   1.000
_cell.length_c   1.000
_cell.angle_alpha   90.00
_cell.angle_beta   90.00
_cell.angle_gamma   90.00
#
_symmetry.space_group_name_H-M   'P 1'
#
loop_
_entity.id
_entity.type
_entity.pdbx_description
1 polymer ?
#
loop_
_entity_poly.entity_id
_entity_poly.type
_entity_poly.pdbx_seq_one_letter_code
_entity_poly.pdbx_strand_id
1 'polypeptide(L)'
;MQVVPKKSGMTVMKNQHDKLVPMRIQKAGESATRNDHFPLPSIDQVLEKLAGKSHYYFLDGFFGYMQIHITLGDQHKTTFTCPF
;
A
#
# COMPACT_ATOMS: atom_id res chain seq x y z
N MET A 1 -20.80 -3.03 -6.49
CA MET A 1 -19.62 -3.60 -5.79
C MET A 1 -20.13 -4.55 -4.72
N GLN A 2 -19.81 -5.85 -4.79
CA GLN A 2 -20.20 -6.84 -3.78
C GLN A 2 -18.97 -7.17 -2.95
N VAL A 3 -19.04 -6.92 -1.64
CA VAL A 3 -17.97 -7.19 -0.68
C VAL A 3 -18.36 -8.44 0.09
N VAL A 4 -17.52 -9.48 0.04
CA VAL A 4 -17.69 -10.67 0.88
C VAL A 4 -16.64 -10.58 2.00
N PRO A 5 -17.05 -10.32 3.25
CA PRO A 5 -16.12 -10.33 4.37
C PRO A 5 -15.71 -11.78 4.67
N LYS A 6 -14.40 -12.09 4.62
CA LYS A 6 -13.87 -13.31 5.22
C LYS A 6 -13.37 -13.01 6.64
N LYS A 7 -13.53 -13.97 7.56
CA LYS A 7 -13.02 -13.86 8.95
C LYS A 7 -11.52 -13.55 8.92
N SER A 8 -11.06 -12.65 9.82
CA SER A 8 -9.67 -12.11 9.94
C SER A 8 -9.41 -10.71 9.36
N GLY A 9 -10.44 -9.90 9.05
CA GLY A 9 -10.24 -8.50 8.62
C GLY A 9 -9.75 -8.33 7.17
N MET A 10 -9.84 -9.40 6.38
CA MET A 10 -9.52 -9.45 4.97
C MET A 10 -10.82 -9.43 4.16
N THR A 11 -11.01 -8.39 3.35
CA THR A 11 -12.16 -8.25 2.46
C THR A 11 -11.76 -8.59 1.04
N VAL A 12 -12.50 -9.47 0.37
CA VAL A 12 -12.26 -9.73 -1.05
C VAL A 12 -13.19 -8.83 -1.85
N MET A 13 -12.62 -7.99 -2.72
CA MET A 13 -13.35 -7.06 -3.56
C MET A 13 -13.16 -7.41 -5.03
N LYS A 14 -14.24 -7.38 -5.81
CA LYS A 14 -14.16 -7.44 -7.27
C LYS A 14 -13.68 -6.08 -7.80
N ASN A 15 -12.61 -6.08 -8.59
CA ASN A 15 -12.15 -4.88 -9.29
C ASN A 15 -13.06 -4.60 -10.52
N GLN A 16 -12.77 -3.52 -11.26
CA GLN A 16 -13.50 -3.14 -12.48
C GLN A 16 -13.41 -4.18 -13.62
N HIS A 17 -12.53 -5.16 -13.49
CA HIS A 17 -12.31 -6.24 -14.45
C HIS A 17 -12.83 -7.59 -13.91
N ASP A 18 -13.75 -7.58 -12.94
CA ASP A 18 -14.32 -8.75 -12.25
C ASP A 18 -13.32 -9.69 -11.57
N LYS A 19 -12.04 -9.29 -11.45
CA LYS A 19 -11.02 -10.04 -10.72
C LYS A 19 -11.18 -9.80 -9.22
N LEU A 20 -11.10 -10.89 -8.45
CA LEU A 20 -11.10 -10.84 -6.99
C LEU A 20 -9.74 -10.37 -6.49
N VAL A 21 -9.72 -9.18 -5.89
CA VAL A 21 -8.53 -8.61 -5.26
C VAL A 21 -8.74 -8.67 -3.74
N PRO A 22 -7.87 -9.37 -2.99
CA PRO A 22 -7.89 -9.33 -1.54
C PRO A 22 -7.41 -7.95 -1.07
N MET A 23 -8.23 -7.25 -0.29
CA MET A 23 -7.95 -5.94 0.29
C MET A 23 -8.10 -6.01 1.81
N ARG A 24 -7.10 -5.53 2.55
CA ARG A 24 -7.14 -5.47 4.02
C ARG A 24 -7.49 -4.05 4.45
N ILE A 25 -8.47 -3.92 5.34
CA ILE A 25 -8.78 -2.63 5.97
C ILE A 25 -8.00 -2.57 7.29
N GLN A 26 -6.85 -1.88 7.30
CA GLN A 26 -5.98 -1.77 8.48
C GLN A 26 -6.43 -0.64 9.41
N LYS A 27 -7.55 -0.82 10.13
CA LYS A 27 -8.06 0.22 11.05
C LYS A 27 -7.23 0.41 12.34
N ALA A 28 -6.42 -0.58 12.72
CA ALA A 28 -5.71 -0.60 14.01
C ALA A 28 -4.20 -0.29 13.93
N GLY A 29 -3.62 -0.26 12.73
CA GLY A 29 -2.20 0.00 12.53
C GLY A 29 -1.88 1.50 12.60
N GLU A 30 -2.66 2.32 11.90
CA GLU A 30 -2.40 3.76 11.73
C GLU A 30 -2.38 4.55 13.05
N SER A 31 -3.16 4.15 14.06
CA SER A 31 -3.16 4.80 15.38
C SER A 31 -2.06 4.31 16.33
N ALA A 32 -1.49 3.12 16.08
CA ALA A 32 -0.52 2.47 16.96
C ALA A 32 0.93 2.61 16.47
N THR A 33 1.14 2.97 15.20
CA THR A 33 2.45 3.31 14.64
C THR A 33 2.76 4.79 14.81
N ARG A 34 3.98 5.10 15.27
CA ARG A 34 4.52 6.46 15.23
C ARG A 34 4.68 6.87 13.77
N ASN A 35 4.06 8.00 13.40
CA ASN A 35 4.23 8.57 12.07
C ASN A 35 5.70 8.90 11.83
N ASP A 36 6.21 8.47 10.68
CA ASP A 36 7.51 8.91 10.20
C ASP A 36 7.39 10.35 9.70
N HIS A 37 8.35 11.19 10.07
CA HIS A 37 8.35 12.62 9.71
C HIS A 37 9.23 12.86 8.48
N PHE A 38 9.16 11.95 7.51
CA PHE A 38 9.86 12.09 6.25
C PHE A 38 9.14 13.12 5.38
N PRO A 39 9.79 14.24 5.02
CA PRO A 39 9.18 15.24 4.17
C PRO A 39 9.01 14.67 2.75
N LEU A 40 7.77 14.35 2.38
CA LEU A 40 7.47 14.03 0.98
C LEU A 40 7.60 15.30 0.13
N PRO A 41 8.26 15.23 -1.04
CA PRO A 41 8.31 16.37 -1.94
C PRO A 41 6.90 16.73 -2.42
N SER A 42 6.62 18.02 -2.55
CA SER A 42 5.35 18.47 -3.11
C SER A 42 5.26 18.07 -4.58
N ILE A 43 4.02 17.89 -5.06
CA ILE A 43 3.76 17.57 -6.46
C ILE A 43 4.34 18.67 -7.37
N ASP A 44 4.19 19.94 -6.98
CA ASP A 44 4.72 21.08 -7.73
C ASP A 44 6.24 21.02 -7.91
N GLN A 45 6.98 20.60 -6.89
CA GLN A 45 8.43 20.45 -6.98
C GLN A 45 8.84 19.33 -7.95
N VAL A 46 8.06 18.26 -8.03
CA VAL A 46 8.28 17.19 -9.01
C VAL A 46 7.94 17.67 -10.41
N LEU A 47 6.83 18.40 -10.57
CA LEU A 47 6.40 18.96 -11.85
C LEU A 47 7.38 19.99 -12.40
N GLU A 48 7.92 20.87 -11.56
CA GLU A 48 8.93 21.85 -11.97
C GLU A 48 10.21 21.16 -12.48
N LYS A 49 10.63 20.06 -11.84
CA LYS A 49 11.76 19.24 -12.31
C LYS A 49 11.48 18.51 -13.62
N LEU A 50 10.22 18.24 -13.92
CA LEU A 50 9.80 17.61 -15.18
C LEU A 50 9.56 18.64 -16.30
N ALA A 51 9.27 19.89 -15.95
CA ALA A 51 9.06 20.97 -16.90
C ALA A 51 10.30 21.15 -17.80
N GLY A 52 10.09 21.17 -19.12
CA GLY A 52 11.16 21.30 -20.10
C GLY A 52 11.89 19.99 -20.47
N LYS A 53 11.55 18.85 -19.86
CA LYS A 53 12.01 17.54 -20.35
C LYS A 53 11.13 17.07 -21.50
N SER A 54 11.74 16.63 -22.60
CA SER A 54 11.02 16.12 -23.78
C SER A 54 10.44 14.71 -23.59
N HIS A 55 11.00 13.93 -22.67
CA HIS A 55 10.59 12.55 -22.40
C HIS A 55 10.68 12.24 -20.89
N TYR A 56 9.73 11.45 -20.39
CA TYR A 56 9.74 10.90 -19.05
C TYR A 56 9.15 9.48 -19.07
N TYR A 57 9.56 8.65 -18.12
CA TYR A 57 9.08 7.27 -17.98
C TYR A 57 8.44 7.09 -16.60
N PHE A 58 7.26 6.48 -16.56
CA PHE A 58 6.61 6.10 -15.32
C PHE A 58 6.99 4.65 -15.01
N LEU A 59 7.55 4.42 -13.82
CA LEU A 59 7.83 3.09 -13.31
C LEU A 59 6.71 2.71 -12.34
N ASP A 60 6.12 1.53 -12.55
CA ASP A 60 5.10 1.01 -11.64
C ASP A 60 5.76 0.47 -10.36
N GLY A 61 5.46 1.12 -9.24
CA GLY A 61 5.94 0.74 -7.91
C GLY A 61 5.11 -0.32 -7.22
N PHE A 62 4.22 -1.05 -7.92
CA PHE A 62 3.28 -2.00 -7.31
C PHE A 62 3.94 -2.99 -6.32
N PHE A 63 5.09 -3.55 -6.68
CA PHE A 63 5.86 -4.46 -5.82
C PHE A 63 6.90 -3.75 -4.92
N GLY A 64 6.91 -2.42 -4.89
CA GLY A 64 7.85 -1.63 -4.09
C GLY A 64 7.75 -1.95 -2.61
N TYR A 65 6.52 -2.06 -2.08
CA TYR A 65 6.31 -2.39 -0.67
C TYR A 65 6.77 -3.81 -0.29
N MET A 66 6.79 -4.75 -1.24
CA MET A 66 7.20 -6.14 -0.98
C MET A 66 8.72 -6.31 -0.93
N GLN A 67 9.47 -5.32 -1.42
CA GLN A 67 10.94 -5.33 -1.41
C GLN A 67 11.52 -4.69 -0.13
N ILE A 68 10.72 -3.94 0.63
CA ILE A 68 11.18 -3.26 1.85
C ILE A 68 11.25 -4.29 2.98
N HIS A 69 12.44 -4.47 3.54
CA HIS A 69 12.64 -5.39 4.64
C HIS A 69 12.02 -4.85 5.94
N ILE A 70 11.23 -5.68 6.61
CA ILE A 70 10.61 -5.36 7.90
C ILE A 70 11.58 -5.76 9.01
N THR A 71 11.89 -4.83 9.91
CA THR A 71 12.72 -5.11 11.09
C THR A 71 12.16 -6.30 11.87
N LEU A 72 13.03 -7.21 12.30
CA LEU A 72 12.65 -8.49 12.94
C LEU A 72 11.67 -8.30 14.12
N GLY A 73 11.85 -7.25 14.92
CA GLY A 73 10.99 -6.93 16.06
C GLY A 73 9.57 -6.49 15.67
N ASP A 74 9.36 -5.99 14.44
CA ASP A 74 8.07 -5.51 13.95
C ASP A 74 7.37 -6.50 13.02
N GLN A 75 8.00 -7.62 12.66
CA GLN A 75 7.39 -8.65 11.80
C GLN A 75 6.08 -9.20 12.39
N HIS A 76 6.00 -9.36 13.72
CA HIS A 76 4.77 -9.83 14.37
C HIS A 76 3.58 -8.86 14.18
N LYS A 77 3.85 -7.56 13.97
CA LYS A 77 2.81 -6.55 13.72
C LYS A 77 2.27 -6.64 12.29
N THR A 78 3.05 -7.20 11.37
CA THR A 78 2.67 -7.36 9.97
C THR A 78 2.22 -8.79 9.64
N THR A 79 2.42 -9.75 10.54
CA THR A 79 1.92 -11.13 10.43
C THR A 79 0.39 -11.16 10.28
N PHE A 80 -0.06 -12.02 9.36
CA PHE A 80 -1.47 -12.33 9.16
C PHE A 80 -1.74 -13.76 9.63
N THR A 81 -2.84 -13.94 10.37
CA THR A 81 -3.38 -15.26 10.65
C THR A 81 -4.25 -15.68 9.48
N CYS A 82 -3.80 -16.67 8.72
CA CYS A 82 -4.58 -17.34 7.69
C CYS A 82 -5.42 -18.46 8.34
N PRO A 83 -6.72 -18.27 8.59
CA PRO A 83 -7.58 -19.41 8.86
C PRO A 83 -7.74 -20.20 7.56
N PHE A 84 -7.37 -21.48 7.58
CA PHE A 84 -7.73 -22.42 6.53
C PHE A 84 -9.26 -22.45 6.35
#